data_AF-A0A933YS17-F1
#
_entry.id   AF-A0A933YS17-F1
#
_cell.length_a   1.000
_cell.length_b   1.000
_cell.length_c   1.000
_cell.angle_alpha   90.00
_cell.angle_beta   90.00
_cell.angle_gamma   90.00
#
_symmetry.space_group_name_H-M   'P 1'
#
loop_
_entity.id
_entity.type
_entity.pdbx_description
1 polymer ?
#
loop_
_entity_poly.entity_id
_entity_poly.type
_entity_poly.pdbx_seq_one_letter_code
_entity_poly.pdbx_strand_id
1 'polypeptide(L)'
;MDTVTNKHKYVTKRESTGEPIINDTGVTVRAIAELWLQGAQPEEIVLHIPHLKLSQVFDALSYYDDHQEEIDRLIKANTVPEEIRGTRLTLFQSMETKSQSSAA
;
A
#
# COMPACT_ATOMS: atom_id res chain seq x y z
N MET A 1 -26.03 27.94 8.80
CA MET A 1 -24.77 27.80 8.05
C MET A 1 -24.19 26.47 8.47
N ASP A 2 -24.51 25.41 7.73
CA ASP A 2 -23.96 24.09 7.98
C ASP A 2 -22.53 24.10 7.45
N THR A 3 -21.56 24.30 8.36
CA THR A 3 -20.16 24.10 8.02
C THR A 3 -20.01 22.62 7.70
N VAL A 4 -19.83 22.28 6.42
CA VAL A 4 -19.39 20.94 6.01
C VAL A 4 -17.99 20.77 6.61
N THR A 5 -17.94 20.18 7.80
CA THR A 5 -16.71 19.85 8.50
C THR A 5 -16.05 18.73 7.71
N ASN A 6 -15.25 19.08 6.71
CA ASN A 6 -14.42 18.10 6.04
C ASN A 6 -13.32 17.69 7.02
N LYS A 7 -13.59 16.59 7.74
CA LYS A 7 -12.75 16.08 8.84
C LYS A 7 -11.36 15.68 8.35
N HIS A 8 -11.21 15.36 7.06
CA HIS A 8 -9.96 14.92 6.44
C HIS A 8 -9.66 15.74 5.19
N LYS A 9 -8.78 16.74 5.34
CA LYS A 9 -8.54 17.77 4.32
C LYS A 9 -7.89 17.20 3.05
N TYR A 10 -7.10 16.14 3.17
CA TYR A 10 -6.26 15.62 2.10
C TYR A 10 -6.74 14.27 1.55
N VAL A 11 -7.77 13.67 2.15
CA VAL A 11 -8.29 12.36 1.71
C VAL A 11 -9.53 12.55 0.83
N THR A 12 -9.52 11.95 -0.36
CA THR A 12 -10.71 11.83 -1.24
C THR A 12 -10.88 10.38 -1.69
N LYS A 13 -12.08 10.00 -2.14
CA LYS A 13 -12.30 8.67 -2.72
C LYS A 13 -12.07 8.73 -4.24
N ARG A 14 -11.34 7.75 -4.76
CA ARG A 14 -11.11 7.62 -6.21
C ARG A 14 -12.41 7.22 -6.90
N GLU A 15 -12.90 8.02 -7.83
CA GLU A 15 -14.16 7.78 -8.56
C GLU A 15 -14.29 6.38 -9.19
N SER A 16 -13.19 5.81 -9.68
CA SER A 16 -13.20 4.52 -10.38
C SER A 16 -13.29 3.29 -9.47
N THR A 17 -12.75 3.36 -8.25
CA THR A 17 -12.65 2.20 -7.34
C THR A 17 -13.29 2.43 -5.98
N GLY A 18 -13.65 3.67 -5.64
CA GLY A 18 -14.07 4.07 -4.31
C GLY A 18 -12.95 4.09 -3.27
N GLU A 19 -11.71 3.77 -3.64
CA GLU A 19 -10.60 3.66 -2.68
C GLU A 19 -10.16 5.04 -2.19
N PRO A 20 -9.95 5.23 -0.87
CA PRO A 20 -9.47 6.49 -0.32
C PRO A 20 -8.02 6.74 -0.72
N ILE A 21 -7.77 7.91 -1.31
CA ILE A 21 -6.49 8.39 -1.82
C ILE A 21 -6.14 9.75 -1.23
N ILE A 22 -4.86 10.04 -1.18
CA ILE A 22 -4.33 11.36 -0.85
C ILE A 22 -4.38 12.25 -2.10
N ASN A 23 -4.99 13.41 -1.96
CA ASN A 23 -5.10 14.43 -2.99
C ASN A 23 -3.71 14.78 -3.56
N ASP A 24 -3.68 15.05 -4.86
CA ASP A 24 -2.49 15.45 -5.64
C ASP A 24 -1.36 14.41 -5.76
N THR A 25 -1.35 13.35 -4.95
CA THR A 25 -0.34 12.28 -5.01
C THR A 25 -0.89 10.98 -5.61
N GLY A 26 -2.19 10.72 -5.43
CA GLY A 26 -2.83 9.47 -5.85
C GLY A 26 -2.43 8.25 -5.02
N VAL A 27 -1.62 8.44 -3.96
CA VAL A 27 -1.22 7.42 -3.00
C VAL A 27 -2.45 7.00 -2.20
N THR A 28 -2.66 5.69 -2.02
CA THR A 28 -3.80 5.19 -1.27
C THR A 28 -3.56 5.33 0.24
N VAL A 29 -4.63 5.62 1.00
CA VAL A 29 -4.57 5.61 2.47
C VAL A 29 -4.14 4.23 2.97
N ARG A 30 -4.56 3.18 2.26
CA ARG A 30 -4.12 1.81 2.49
C ARG A 30 -2.59 1.66 2.51
N ALA A 31 -1.87 2.19 1.52
CA ALA A 31 -0.41 2.05 1.48
C ALA A 31 0.28 2.71 2.69
N ILE A 32 -0.25 3.85 3.13
CA ILE A 32 0.23 4.55 4.33
C ILE A 32 -0.06 3.74 5.60
N ALA A 33 -1.29 3.20 5.71
CA ALA A 33 -1.69 2.35 6.83
C ALA A 33 -0.87 1.05 6.89
N GLU A 34 -0.57 0.42 5.75
CA GLU A 34 0.27 -0.79 5.67
C GLU A 34 1.66 -0.53 6.25
N LEU A 35 2.32 0.56 5.86
CA LEU A 35 3.64 0.92 6.37
C LEU A 35 3.60 1.21 7.88
N TRP A 36 2.56 1.91 8.34
CA TRP A 36 2.37 2.19 9.76
C TRP A 36 2.15 0.90 10.58
N LEU A 37 1.34 -0.03 10.10
CA LEU A 37 1.12 -1.35 10.72
C LEU A 37 2.38 -2.23 10.72
N GLN A 38 3.28 -2.04 9.75
CA GLN A 38 4.60 -2.67 9.71
C GLN A 38 5.61 -2.04 10.68
N GLY A 39 5.22 -0.97 11.39
CA GLY A 39 6.02 -0.29 12.40
C GLY A 39 6.79 0.93 11.91
N ALA A 40 6.57 1.37 10.65
CA ALA A 40 7.20 2.59 10.15
C ALA A 40 6.63 3.84 10.84
N GLN A 41 7.51 4.75 11.25
CA GLN A 41 7.11 6.04 11.78
C GLN A 41 6.59 6.97 10.66
N PRO A 42 5.69 7.93 10.97
CA PRO A 42 5.18 8.88 9.97
C PRO A 42 6.28 9.60 9.16
N GLU A 43 7.40 9.93 9.82
CA GLU A 43 8.57 10.54 9.20
C GLU A 43 9.25 9.59 8.20
N GLU A 44 9.34 8.31 8.53
CA GLU A 44 9.92 7.28 7.65
C GLU A 44 9.02 7.01 6.43
N ILE A 45 7.70 7.05 6.61
CA ILE A 45 6.73 6.91 5.52
C ILE A 45 6.93 7.99 4.45
N VAL A 46 7.21 9.23 4.87
CA VAL A 46 7.52 10.34 3.95
C VAL A 46 8.81 10.09 3.18
N LEU A 47 9.83 9.48 3.82
CA LEU A 47 11.09 9.14 3.15
C LEU A 47 10.90 8.05 2.09
N HIS A 48 9.97 7.11 2.32
CA HIS A 48 9.65 6.06 1.35
C HIS A 48 8.81 6.56 0.16
N ILE A 49 8.08 7.67 0.32
CA ILE A 49 7.18 8.20 -0.71
C ILE A 49 7.50 9.69 -0.95
N PRO A 50 8.46 10.01 -1.85
CA PRO A 50 9.05 11.35 -2.01
C PRO A 50 8.11 12.46 -2.56
N HIS A 51 6.80 12.22 -2.60
CA HIS A 51 5.78 13.20 -2.97
C HIS A 51 4.74 13.43 -1.86
N LEU A 52 4.88 12.73 -0.73
CA LEU A 52 3.96 12.81 0.39
C LEU A 52 4.46 13.81 1.42
N LYS A 53 3.58 14.66 1.95
CA LYS A 53 3.91 15.56 3.06
C LYS A 53 3.56 14.90 4.39
N LEU A 54 4.32 15.21 5.44
CA LEU A 54 4.05 14.70 6.78
C LEU A 54 2.62 15.02 7.27
N SER A 55 2.11 16.20 6.93
CA SER A 55 0.71 16.56 7.23
C SER A 55 -0.32 15.66 6.55
N GLN A 56 -0.02 15.16 5.34
CA GLN A 56 -0.90 14.24 4.63
C GLN A 56 -0.83 12.84 5.24
N VAL A 57 0.34 12.40 5.73
CA VAL A 57 0.47 11.15 6.48
C VAL A 57 -0.39 11.18 7.74
N PHE A 58 -0.31 12.24 8.55
CA PHE A 58 -1.14 12.35 9.74
C PHE A 58 -2.64 12.38 9.43
N ASP A 59 -3.05 13.09 8.38
CA ASP A 59 -4.45 13.12 7.95
C ASP A 59 -4.93 11.74 7.45
N ALA A 60 -4.07 11.01 6.75
CA ALA A 60 -4.32 9.64 6.30
C ALA A 60 -4.47 8.67 7.47
N LEU A 61 -3.59 8.76 8.49
CA LEU A 61 -3.67 7.93 9.69
C LEU A 61 -4.90 8.27 10.53
N SER A 62 -5.29 9.54 10.59
CA SER A 62 -6.56 9.93 11.20
C SER A 62 -7.76 9.36 10.43
N TYR A 63 -7.72 9.36 9.10
CA TYR A 63 -8.77 8.71 8.29
C TYR A 63 -8.82 7.21 8.51
N TYR A 64 -7.65 6.56 8.60
CA TYR A 64 -7.54 5.14 8.93
C TYR A 64 -8.20 4.83 10.27
N ASP A 65 -7.93 5.61 11.32
CA ASP A 65 -8.53 5.40 12.64
C ASP A 65 -10.06 5.50 12.62
N ASP A 66 -10.61 6.44 11.85
CA ASP A 66 -12.06 6.59 11.68
C ASP A 66 -12.68 5.47 10.80
N HIS A 67 -11.89 4.79 9.95
CA HIS A 67 -12.37 3.83 8.93
C HIS A 67 -11.59 2.51 8.93
N GLN A 68 -11.11 2.04 10.09
CA GLN A 68 -10.19 0.90 10.20
C GLN A 68 -10.72 -0.34 9.47
N GLU A 69 -12.00 -0.69 9.64
CA GLU A 69 -12.61 -1.86 8.99
C GLU A 69 -12.63 -1.77 7.45
N GLU A 70 -12.78 -0.58 6.87
CA GLU A 70 -12.74 -0.37 5.42
C GLU A 70 -11.31 -0.60 4.92
N ILE A 71 -10.34 0.05 5.57
CA ILE A 71 -8.95 -0.01 5.15
C ILE A 71 -8.35 -1.40 5.37
N ASP A 72 -8.60 -2.05 6.51
CA ASP A 72 -8.12 -3.41 6.79
C ASP A 72 -8.62 -4.43 5.76
N ARG A 73 -9.86 -4.27 5.27
CA ARG A 73 -10.39 -5.08 4.16
C ARG A 73 -9.62 -4.85 2.87
N LEU A 74 -9.31 -3.60 2.56
CA LEU A 74 -8.51 -3.25 1.38
C LEU A 74 -7.07 -3.79 1.49
N ILE A 75 -6.45 -3.75 2.68
CA ILE A 75 -5.14 -4.35 2.96
C ILE A 75 -5.16 -5.85 2.68
N LYS A 76 -6.16 -6.55 3.24
CA LYS A 76 -6.32 -8.01 3.03
C LYS A 76 -6.54 -8.34 1.55
N ALA A 77 -7.35 -7.56 0.84
CA ALA A 77 -7.62 -7.76 -0.58
C ALA A 77 -6.38 -7.53 -1.46
N ASN A 78 -5.46 -6.66 -1.04
CA ASN A 78 -4.21 -6.37 -1.76
C ASN A 78 -3.05 -7.34 -1.40
N THR A 79 -3.25 -8.26 -0.47
CA THR A 79 -2.22 -9.24 -0.11
C THR A 79 -2.16 -10.35 -1.17
N VAL A 80 -1.01 -10.49 -1.84
CA VAL A 80 -0.80 -11.61 -2.77
C VAL A 80 -0.82 -12.91 -1.96
N PRO A 81 -1.64 -13.91 -2.33
CA PRO A 81 -1.64 -15.21 -1.66
C PRO A 81 -0.23 -15.80 -1.62
N GLU A 82 0.20 -16.29 -0.46
CA GLU A 82 1.55 -16.84 -0.25
C GLU A 82 1.89 -17.97 -1.25
N GLU A 83 0.87 -18.66 -1.77
CA GLU A 83 1.00 -19.69 -2.82
C GLU A 83 1.62 -19.18 -4.14
N ILE A 84 1.54 -17.88 -4.43
CA ILE A 84 2.08 -17.27 -5.66
C ILE A 84 3.50 -16.72 -5.43
N ARG A 85 3.89 -16.46 -4.17
CA ARG A 85 5.15 -15.79 -3.82
C ARG A 85 6.39 -16.63 -4.18
N GLY A 86 6.27 -17.96 -4.27
CA GLY A 86 7.40 -18.89 -4.49
C GLY A 86 7.61 -19.39 -5.93
N THR A 87 6.67 -19.20 -6.85
CA THR A 87 6.65 -19.99 -8.10
C THR A 87 7.63 -19.50 -9.18
N ARG A 88 8.17 -18.28 -9.05
CA ARG A 88 9.03 -17.68 -10.09
C ARG A 88 10.53 -17.96 -9.91
N LEU A 89 10.98 -18.55 -8.81
CA LEU A 89 12.41 -18.84 -8.58
C LEU A 89 12.79 -20.29 -8.91
N THR A 90 11.83 -21.22 -8.90
CA THR A 90 12.11 -22.65 -9.10
C THR A 90 12.22 -23.05 -10.57
N LEU A 91 11.50 -22.39 -11.49
CA LEU A 91 11.55 -22.71 -12.92
C LEU A 91 12.88 -22.33 -13.58
N PHE A 92 13.53 -21.24 -13.15
CA PHE A 92 14.80 -20.79 -13.76
C PHE A 92 15.98 -21.70 -13.39
N GLN A 93 16.04 -22.21 -12.16
CA GLN A 93 17.12 -23.11 -11.71
C GLN A 93 17.05 -24.50 -12.39
N SER A 94 15.86 -24.94 -12.79
CA SER A 94 15.68 -26.24 -13.45
C SER A 94 16.10 -26.23 -14.93
N MET A 95 16.15 -25.05 -15.57
CA MET A 95 16.59 -24.90 -16.96
C MET A 95 18.13 -24.79 -17.10
N GLU A 96 18.83 -24.28 -16.09
CA GLU A 96 20.30 -24.14 -16.12
C GLU A 96 21.02 -25.49 -15.92
N THR A 97 20.46 -26.40 -15.13
CA THR A 97 21.10 -27.70 -14.83
C THR A 97 21.08 -28.69 -15.99
N LYS A 98 20.15 -28.54 -16.95
CA LYS A 98 20.08 -29.43 -18.12
C LYS A 98 21.07 -29.06 -19.24
N SER A 99 21.69 -27.88 -19.20
CA SER A 99 22.65 -27.47 -20.24
C SER A 99 24.10 -27.92 -19.97
N GLN A 100 24.42 -28.43 -18.77
CA GLN A 100 25.79 -28.87 -18.44
C GLN A 100 25.97 -30.40 -18.32
N SER A 101 24.89 -31.20 -18.44
CA SER A 101 24.96 -32.67 -18.35
C SER A 101 24.95 -33.37 -19.72
N SER A 102 25.59 -32.79 -20.75
CA SER A 102 25.81 -33.45 -22.06
C SER A 102 27.25 -33.24 -22.54
N ALA A 103 28.21 -33.42 -21.65
CA ALA A 103 29.63 -33.54 -21.98
C ALA A 103 30.34 -34.42 -20.94
N ALA A 104 30.05 -35.72 -20.97
CA ALA A 104 30.86 -36.77 -20.35
C ALA A 104 30.62 -38.08 -21.11
#